data_AF-A0A3D3I3J2-F1
#
_entry.id   AF-A0A3D3I3J2-F1
#
_cell.length_a   1.000
_cell.length_b   1.000
_cell.length_c   1.000
_cell.angle_alpha   90.00
_cell.angle_beta   90.00
_cell.angle_gamma   90.00
#
_symmetry.space_group_name_H-M   'P 1'
#
loop_
_entity.id
_entity.type
_entity.pdbx_description
1 polymer ?
#
loop_
_entity_poly.entity_id
_entity_poly.type
_entity_poly.pdbx_seq_one_letter_code
_entity_poly.pdbx_strand_id
1 'polypeptide(L)'
;MKSSMSARAWKFATLAGAVTVLTLSVNAGTSGTKAAPKEVRAMQPRATVTQLYQQNCLNCHGPSGEGGGAGTKTFLTREKFAQELDKPYFDAIKKGVPDMAMPSYGEAMSDEQIWGLVVLIREMQGRALRREFGSPRAVNGVYKSQRHNFKVETVVDTGKGLKTPWGIDWLPTGEMLVTNRPGGVVVVKNGNVMPLNGVPASLELGQGGMMEVSVHPQFRENGWVYLAYTEPAASGRGGNTKIVRGRVRVTATAATWSEQKTIWQSGPEFYTGAGVHFGSRIVFDGKGHLFFVVGERGGNMMAQELTNPFGKIYRVKDDGTIPTDNPFYSRVPADKPYLRAIWSLGHRNPQGLVMTPKGELWATEHGPRGG
;
A
#
# COMPACT_ATOMS: atom_id res chain seq x y z
N MET A 1 -48.21 25.83 41.18
CA MET A 1 -47.36 26.73 40.38
C MET A 1 -47.04 26.07 39.05
N LYS A 2 -47.74 26.47 37.99
CA LYS A 2 -47.43 26.15 36.59
C LYS A 2 -46.89 27.42 35.96
N SER A 3 -45.74 27.38 35.30
CA SER A 3 -45.40 28.33 34.23
C SER A 3 -44.34 27.75 33.31
N SER A 4 -44.73 27.66 32.05
CA SER A 4 -44.02 27.22 30.85
C SER A 4 -43.07 28.27 30.28
N MET A 5 -42.47 27.92 29.12
CA MET A 5 -41.83 28.75 28.06
C MET A 5 -40.29 28.73 28.10
N SER A 6 -39.55 28.69 26.98
CA SER A 6 -39.88 28.68 25.55
C SER A 6 -38.58 28.40 24.77
N ALA A 7 -38.69 27.66 23.66
CA ALA A 7 -37.63 27.47 22.67
C ALA A 7 -37.50 28.70 21.75
N ARG A 8 -36.27 29.18 21.52
CA ARG A 8 -35.98 30.24 20.54
C ARG A 8 -35.48 29.63 19.23
N ALA A 9 -36.29 29.76 18.19
CA ALA A 9 -35.90 29.59 16.79
C ALA A 9 -35.17 30.83 16.28
N TRP A 10 -34.05 30.65 15.59
CA TRP A 10 -33.36 31.71 14.85
C TRP A 10 -33.85 31.74 13.40
N LYS A 11 -34.40 32.88 12.98
CA LYS A 11 -34.74 33.19 11.60
C LYS A 11 -33.51 33.80 10.93
N PHE A 12 -33.04 33.19 9.83
CA PHE A 12 -32.09 33.81 8.92
C PHE A 12 -32.84 34.76 7.97
N ALA A 13 -32.52 36.05 8.02
CA ALA A 13 -32.93 37.03 7.04
C ALA A 13 -31.84 37.14 5.96
N THR A 14 -32.23 36.89 4.71
CA THR A 14 -31.44 37.16 3.50
C THR A 14 -31.47 38.65 3.19
N LEU A 15 -30.30 39.29 3.14
CA LEU A 15 -30.13 40.63 2.55
C LEU A 15 -29.31 40.49 1.26
N ALA A 16 -29.98 40.71 0.13
CA ALA A 16 -29.38 40.91 -1.17
C ALA A 16 -28.93 42.39 -1.26
N GLY A 17 -27.62 42.62 -1.30
CA GLY A 17 -27.03 43.92 -1.59
C GLY A 17 -26.39 43.91 -2.97
N ALA A 18 -26.97 44.66 -3.91
CA ALA A 18 -26.39 44.93 -5.21
C ALA A 18 -25.17 45.86 -5.04
N VAL A 19 -24.00 45.41 -5.53
CA VAL A 19 -22.79 46.24 -5.58
C VAL A 19 -22.63 46.77 -7.01
N THR A 20 -22.87 48.07 -7.16
CA THR A 20 -22.57 48.84 -8.37
C THR A 20 -21.07 49.10 -8.41
N VAL A 21 -20.35 48.53 -9.38
CA VAL A 21 -18.92 48.80 -9.59
C VAL A 21 -18.78 50.00 -10.52
N LEU A 22 -18.30 51.12 -9.97
CA LEU A 22 -17.86 52.29 -10.72
C LEU A 22 -16.44 52.03 -11.25
N THR A 23 -16.25 51.98 -12.57
CA THR A 23 -14.93 51.88 -13.19
C THR A 23 -14.28 53.27 -13.28
N LEU A 24 -13.19 53.47 -12.53
CA LEU A 24 -12.29 54.60 -12.66
C LEU A 24 -11.06 54.17 -13.47
N SER A 25 -10.90 54.76 -14.65
CA SER A 25 -9.74 54.58 -15.52
C SER A 25 -8.62 55.51 -15.05
N VAL A 26 -7.49 54.95 -14.57
CA VAL A 26 -6.25 55.70 -14.36
C VAL A 26 -5.18 55.06 -15.21
N ASN A 27 -4.60 55.85 -16.12
CA ASN A 27 -3.54 55.46 -17.02
C ASN A 27 -2.24 56.11 -16.52
N ALA A 28 -1.26 55.32 -16.09
CA ALA A 28 0.11 55.75 -15.88
C ALA A 28 1.05 54.54 -16.00
N GLY A 29 1.90 54.55 -17.02
CA GLY A 29 2.87 53.49 -17.28
C GLY A 29 4.15 53.63 -16.47
N THR A 30 4.83 52.51 -16.21
CA THR A 30 6.15 52.17 -16.78
C THR A 30 6.75 50.93 -16.10
N SER A 31 7.42 50.12 -16.92
CA SER A 31 8.50 49.15 -16.63
C SER A 31 8.27 48.02 -15.61
N GLY A 32 8.19 46.80 -16.13
CA GLY A 32 8.38 45.56 -15.38
C GLY A 32 7.60 44.42 -16.00
N THR A 33 8.20 43.68 -16.93
CA THR A 33 7.60 42.47 -17.51
C THR A 33 7.48 41.38 -16.44
N LYS A 34 6.41 41.44 -15.64
CA LYS A 34 5.93 40.28 -14.88
C LYS A 34 5.28 39.33 -15.88
N ALA A 35 5.91 38.18 -16.09
CA ALA A 35 5.31 37.09 -16.84
C ALA A 35 3.93 36.80 -16.25
N ALA A 36 2.90 36.84 -17.11
CA ALA A 36 1.55 36.45 -16.73
C ALA A 36 1.59 35.02 -16.14
N PRO A 37 0.82 34.72 -15.08
CA PRO A 37 0.70 33.35 -14.61
C PRO A 37 0.21 32.50 -15.79
N LYS A 38 0.99 31.48 -16.15
CA LYS A 38 0.56 30.49 -17.15
C LYS A 38 -0.79 29.95 -16.68
N GLU A 39 -1.83 30.15 -17.49
CA GLU A 39 -3.09 29.44 -17.30
C GLU A 39 -2.74 27.96 -17.13
N VAL A 40 -3.13 27.39 -15.99
CA VAL A 40 -3.12 25.95 -15.79
C VAL A 40 -4.15 25.42 -16.77
N ARG A 41 -3.70 25.06 -17.97
CA ARG A 41 -4.52 24.42 -18.99
C ARG A 41 -5.19 23.23 -18.31
N ALA A 42 -6.51 23.29 -18.15
CA ALA A 42 -7.29 22.19 -17.62
C ALA A 42 -6.85 20.92 -18.35
N MET A 43 -6.28 19.96 -17.62
CA MET A 43 -5.83 18.71 -18.20
C MET A 43 -7.05 18.07 -18.85
N GLN A 44 -7.06 17.96 -20.18
CA GLN A 44 -8.15 17.26 -20.85
C GLN A 44 -8.28 15.87 -20.22
N PRO A 45 -9.51 15.34 -20.06
CA PRO A 45 -9.70 14.04 -19.45
C PRO A 45 -8.88 13.03 -20.26
N ARG A 46 -7.82 12.47 -19.65
CA ARG A 46 -7.06 11.40 -20.29
C ARG A 46 -8.04 10.26 -20.54
N ALA A 47 -8.15 9.81 -21.78
CA ALA A 47 -8.94 8.64 -22.11
C ALA A 47 -8.50 7.48 -21.21
N THR A 48 -9.46 6.83 -20.56
CA THR A 48 -9.19 5.64 -19.76
C THR A 48 -8.66 4.53 -20.67
N VAL A 49 -7.90 3.59 -20.10
CA VAL A 49 -7.41 2.42 -20.83
C VAL A 49 -8.55 1.65 -21.51
N THR A 50 -9.71 1.53 -20.83
CA THR A 50 -10.90 0.90 -21.41
C THR A 50 -11.43 1.67 -22.62
N GLN A 51 -11.47 3.00 -22.57
CA GLN A 51 -11.87 3.82 -23.72
C GLN A 51 -10.89 3.69 -24.88
N LEU A 52 -9.58 3.69 -24.59
CA LEU A 52 -8.55 3.48 -25.62
C LEU A 52 -8.75 2.13 -26.32
N TYR A 53 -9.01 1.06 -25.56
CA TYR A 53 -9.27 -0.26 -26.12
C TYR A 53 -10.55 -0.29 -26.95
N GLN A 54 -11.64 0.29 -26.44
CA GLN A 54 -12.92 0.36 -27.14
C GLN A 54 -12.84 1.10 -28.48
N GLN A 55 -12.09 2.20 -28.51
CA GLN A 55 -11.96 3.04 -29.71
C GLN A 55 -11.04 2.42 -30.76
N ASN A 56 -9.99 1.71 -30.34
CA ASN A 56 -8.89 1.36 -31.25
C ASN A 56 -8.73 -0.15 -31.47
N CYS A 57 -9.09 -0.99 -30.50
CA CYS A 57 -8.75 -2.42 -30.51
C CYS A 57 -9.97 -3.33 -30.63
N LEU A 58 -11.12 -2.89 -30.12
CA LEU A 58 -12.33 -3.71 -29.96
C LEU A 58 -12.82 -4.34 -31.26
N ASN A 59 -12.78 -3.60 -32.38
CA ASN A 59 -13.32 -4.09 -33.66
C ASN A 59 -12.57 -5.33 -34.17
N CYS A 60 -11.28 -5.46 -33.86
CA CYS A 60 -10.49 -6.62 -34.22
C CYS A 60 -10.51 -7.66 -33.10
N HIS A 61 -10.19 -7.25 -31.88
CA HIS A 61 -9.91 -8.15 -30.77
C HIS A 61 -11.13 -8.58 -29.95
N GLY A 62 -12.30 -8.00 -30.19
CA GLY A 62 -13.51 -8.24 -29.41
C GLY A 62 -13.47 -7.57 -28.02
N PRO A 63 -14.62 -7.46 -27.34
CA PRO A 63 -14.74 -6.78 -26.04
C PRO A 63 -13.99 -7.48 -24.89
N SER A 64 -13.74 -8.79 -25.00
CA SER A 64 -13.04 -9.58 -23.98
C SER A 64 -11.70 -10.16 -24.46
N GLY A 65 -11.27 -9.88 -25.70
CA GLY A 65 -10.02 -10.39 -26.26
C GLY A 65 -10.15 -11.70 -27.06
N GLU A 66 -11.38 -12.10 -27.36
CA GLU A 66 -11.73 -13.31 -28.10
C GLU A 66 -11.31 -13.28 -29.58
N GLY A 67 -10.98 -12.10 -30.13
CA GLY A 67 -10.62 -11.93 -31.53
C GLY A 67 -11.82 -11.99 -32.48
N GLY A 68 -11.56 -12.33 -33.74
CA GLY A 68 -12.58 -12.57 -34.76
C GLY A 68 -12.73 -11.45 -35.79
N GLY A 69 -12.45 -10.19 -35.43
CA GLY A 69 -12.42 -9.11 -36.40
C GLY A 69 -11.15 -9.16 -37.25
N ALA A 70 -11.28 -8.93 -38.56
CA ALA A 70 -10.19 -9.00 -39.54
C ALA A 70 -9.35 -10.29 -39.47
N GLY A 71 -9.94 -11.42 -39.03
CA GLY A 71 -9.23 -12.70 -38.88
C GLY A 71 -8.26 -12.76 -37.70
N THR A 72 -8.30 -11.78 -36.79
CA THR A 72 -7.41 -11.77 -35.63
C THR A 72 -7.70 -12.93 -34.69
N LYS A 73 -6.61 -13.57 -34.22
CA LYS A 73 -6.68 -14.68 -33.27
C LYS A 73 -6.94 -14.17 -31.85
N THR A 74 -7.63 -14.98 -31.06
CA THR A 74 -7.78 -14.76 -29.62
C THR A 74 -6.42 -14.66 -28.92
N PHE A 75 -6.31 -13.74 -27.98
CA PHE A 75 -5.16 -13.71 -27.06
C PHE A 75 -5.46 -14.41 -25.73
N LEU A 76 -6.61 -15.08 -25.59
CA LEU A 76 -7.05 -15.75 -24.36
C LEU A 76 -6.57 -17.20 -24.21
N THR A 77 -5.54 -17.60 -24.96
CA THR A 77 -5.01 -18.96 -24.89
C THR A 77 -4.05 -19.12 -23.71
N ARG A 78 -3.92 -20.37 -23.23
CA ARG A 78 -2.94 -20.72 -22.19
C ARG A 78 -1.50 -20.38 -22.59
N GLU A 79 -1.17 -20.56 -23.86
CA GLU A 79 0.13 -20.18 -24.43
C GLU A 79 0.39 -18.67 -24.29
N LYS A 80 -0.58 -17.84 -24.68
CA LYS A 80 -0.47 -16.38 -24.60
C LYS A 80 -0.37 -15.88 -23.16
N PHE A 81 -1.08 -16.53 -22.24
CA PHE A 81 -0.94 -16.25 -20.82
C PHE A 81 0.44 -16.65 -20.27
N ALA A 82 0.95 -17.83 -20.65
CA ALA A 82 2.21 -18.37 -20.14
C ALA A 82 3.45 -17.59 -20.63
N GLN A 83 3.29 -16.63 -21.54
CA GLN A 83 4.38 -15.76 -21.97
C GLN A 83 4.90 -14.91 -20.81
N GLU A 84 6.21 -15.01 -20.55
CA GLU A 84 6.88 -14.35 -19.43
C GLU A 84 7.10 -12.85 -19.66
N LEU A 85 7.11 -12.39 -20.91
CA LEU A 85 7.44 -11.03 -21.28
C LEU A 85 6.22 -10.27 -21.80
N ASP A 86 6.03 -9.05 -21.30
CA ASP A 86 4.97 -8.15 -21.76
C ASP A 86 5.40 -7.27 -22.94
N LYS A 87 6.71 -7.10 -23.13
CA LYS A 87 7.31 -6.29 -24.20
C LYS A 87 6.83 -6.66 -25.62
N PRO A 88 6.62 -7.94 -25.98
CA PRO A 88 6.04 -8.27 -27.29
C PRO A 88 4.65 -7.69 -27.53
N TYR A 89 3.79 -7.62 -26.50
CA TYR A 89 2.47 -6.97 -26.62
C TYR A 89 2.63 -5.46 -26.81
N PHE A 90 3.53 -4.84 -26.05
CA PHE A 90 3.84 -3.42 -26.19
C PHE A 90 4.35 -3.10 -27.61
N ASP A 91 5.32 -3.87 -28.11
CA ASP A 91 5.90 -3.68 -29.44
C ASP A 91 4.85 -3.89 -30.55
N ALA A 92 3.96 -4.90 -30.41
CA ALA A 92 2.88 -5.14 -31.37
C ALA A 92 1.90 -3.96 -31.44
N ILE A 93 1.53 -3.36 -30.30
CA ILE A 93 0.65 -2.18 -30.27
C ILE A 93 1.41 -0.95 -30.80
N LYS A 94 2.66 -0.75 -30.36
CA LYS A 94 3.44 0.44 -30.71
C LYS A 94 3.84 0.47 -32.19
N LYS A 95 4.17 -0.68 -32.78
CA LYS A 95 4.74 -0.78 -34.14
C LYS A 95 3.78 -1.40 -35.15
N GLY A 96 2.64 -1.92 -34.70
CA GLY A 96 1.80 -2.80 -35.50
C GLY A 96 2.42 -4.18 -35.66
N VAL A 97 1.71 -5.06 -36.36
CA VAL A 97 2.22 -6.39 -36.74
C VAL A 97 2.20 -6.46 -38.27
N PRO A 98 3.39 -6.47 -38.92
CA PRO A 98 3.48 -6.63 -40.37
C PRO A 98 2.68 -7.84 -40.84
N ASP A 99 2.06 -7.72 -42.01
CA ASP A 99 1.29 -8.78 -42.68
C ASP A 99 0.03 -9.28 -41.94
N MET A 100 -0.34 -8.68 -40.80
CA MET A 100 -1.49 -9.10 -39.96
C MET A 100 -2.57 -8.02 -39.78
N ALA A 101 -2.64 -7.03 -40.68
CA ALA A 101 -3.63 -5.93 -40.66
C ALA A 101 -3.75 -5.16 -39.32
N MET A 102 -2.75 -5.27 -38.43
CA MET A 102 -2.69 -4.55 -37.17
C MET A 102 -1.89 -3.25 -37.36
N PRO A 103 -2.52 -2.07 -37.30
CA PRO A 103 -1.84 -0.79 -37.51
C PRO A 103 -0.92 -0.45 -36.32
N SER A 104 0.01 0.47 -36.58
CA SER A 104 0.88 1.06 -35.56
C SER A 104 0.14 2.16 -34.79
N TYR A 105 0.24 2.13 -33.46
CA TYR A 105 -0.34 3.17 -32.58
C TYR A 105 0.72 4.05 -31.91
N GLY A 106 2.01 3.86 -32.21
CA GLY A 106 3.10 4.57 -31.53
C GLY A 106 3.13 6.08 -31.74
N GLU A 107 2.49 6.60 -32.79
CA GLU A 107 2.33 8.04 -33.03
C GLU A 107 1.05 8.60 -32.39
N ALA A 108 0.04 7.74 -32.15
CA ALA A 108 -1.27 8.13 -31.65
C ALA A 108 -1.42 7.96 -30.13
N MET A 109 -0.54 7.18 -29.49
CA MET A 109 -0.60 6.85 -28.07
C MET A 109 0.78 7.01 -27.43
N SER A 110 0.81 7.51 -26.20
CA SER A 110 2.03 7.53 -25.40
C SER A 110 2.41 6.14 -24.91
N ASP A 111 3.67 5.95 -24.52
CA ASP A 111 4.14 4.66 -23.99
C ASP A 111 3.36 4.23 -22.75
N GLU A 112 2.95 5.16 -21.88
CA GLU A 112 2.11 4.88 -20.72
C GLU A 112 0.72 4.37 -21.12
N GLN A 113 0.14 4.93 -22.19
CA GLN A 113 -1.16 4.47 -22.70
C GLN A 113 -1.06 3.07 -23.29
N ILE A 114 0.01 2.79 -24.04
CA ILE A 114 0.26 1.47 -24.62
C ILE A 114 0.48 0.43 -23.52
N TRP A 115 1.29 0.74 -22.50
CA TRP A 115 1.45 -0.14 -21.33
C TRP A 115 0.12 -0.37 -20.61
N GLY A 116 -0.71 0.66 -20.47
CA GLY A 116 -2.08 0.50 -19.97
C GLY A 116 -2.88 -0.55 -20.75
N LEU A 117 -2.82 -0.53 -22.08
CA LEU A 117 -3.49 -1.53 -22.93
C LEU A 117 -2.93 -2.95 -22.71
N VAL A 118 -1.60 -3.09 -22.60
CA VAL A 118 -0.97 -4.38 -22.29
C VAL A 118 -1.50 -4.96 -20.98
N VAL A 119 -1.67 -4.11 -19.97
CA VAL A 119 -2.20 -4.51 -18.66
C VAL A 119 -3.65 -4.95 -18.76
N LEU A 120 -4.46 -4.23 -19.53
CA LEU A 120 -5.84 -4.63 -19.81
C LEU A 120 -5.91 -6.00 -20.51
N ILE A 121 -5.03 -6.25 -21.49
CA ILE A 121 -4.91 -7.55 -22.17
C ILE A 121 -4.56 -8.65 -21.15
N ARG A 122 -3.60 -8.42 -20.26
CA ARG A 122 -3.24 -9.38 -19.19
C ARG A 122 -4.40 -9.64 -18.23
N GLU A 123 -5.17 -8.61 -17.87
CA GLU A 123 -6.37 -8.76 -17.04
C GLU A 123 -7.45 -9.60 -17.75
N MET A 124 -7.66 -9.39 -19.05
CA MET A 124 -8.58 -10.20 -19.86
C MET A 124 -8.14 -11.66 -19.91
N GLN A 125 -6.86 -11.94 -20.16
CA GLN A 125 -6.28 -13.28 -20.13
C GLN A 125 -6.47 -13.96 -18.75
N GLY A 126 -6.14 -13.26 -17.67
CA GLY A 126 -6.31 -13.79 -16.32
C GLY A 126 -7.78 -14.02 -15.92
N ARG A 127 -8.73 -13.25 -16.47
CA ARG A 127 -10.17 -13.52 -16.31
C ARG A 127 -10.62 -14.72 -17.15
N ALA A 128 -10.13 -14.86 -18.38
CA ALA A 128 -10.46 -16.00 -19.24
C ALA A 128 -9.97 -17.32 -18.65
N LEU A 129 -8.72 -17.39 -18.20
CA LEU A 129 -8.18 -18.59 -17.55
C LEU A 129 -8.95 -18.98 -16.29
N ARG A 130 -9.31 -18.01 -15.44
CA ARG A 130 -10.11 -18.30 -14.25
C ARG A 130 -11.51 -18.81 -14.59
N ARG A 131 -12.11 -18.35 -15.71
CA ARG A 131 -13.40 -18.85 -16.19
C ARG A 131 -13.30 -20.28 -16.73
N GLU A 132 -12.24 -20.57 -17.48
CA GLU A 132 -12.04 -21.88 -18.10
C GLU A 132 -11.61 -22.96 -17.09
N PHE A 133 -10.65 -22.64 -16.22
CA PHE A 133 -10.03 -23.62 -15.32
C PHE A 133 -10.49 -23.52 -13.85
N GLY A 134 -11.22 -22.46 -13.50
CA GLY A 134 -11.58 -22.17 -12.12
C GLY A 134 -10.37 -21.82 -11.25
N SER A 135 -10.59 -21.76 -9.94
CA SER A 135 -9.51 -21.72 -8.95
C SER A 135 -8.92 -23.12 -8.76
N PRO A 136 -7.61 -23.25 -8.47
CA PRO A 136 -7.02 -24.53 -8.08
C PRO A 136 -7.85 -25.20 -6.98
N ARG A 137 -8.15 -26.49 -7.14
CA ARG A 137 -8.89 -27.29 -6.15
C ARG A 137 -7.99 -28.40 -5.63
N ALA A 138 -8.13 -28.70 -4.35
CA ALA A 138 -7.51 -29.87 -3.77
C ALA A 138 -8.14 -31.15 -4.34
N VAL A 139 -7.30 -32.15 -4.64
CA VAL A 139 -7.74 -33.53 -4.93
C VAL A 139 -7.40 -34.36 -3.70
N ASN A 140 -8.41 -34.97 -3.08
CA ASN A 140 -8.27 -35.68 -1.79
C ASN A 140 -7.56 -34.84 -0.71
N GLY A 141 -7.90 -33.56 -0.62
CA GLY A 141 -7.32 -32.62 0.35
C GLY A 141 -5.92 -32.10 0.00
N VAL A 142 -5.35 -32.49 -1.14
CA VAL A 142 -4.00 -32.06 -1.57
C VAL A 142 -4.07 -31.15 -2.80
N TYR A 143 -3.46 -29.98 -2.68
CA TYR A 143 -3.15 -29.10 -3.80
C TYR A 143 -1.82 -29.50 -4.44
N LYS A 144 -1.78 -29.54 -5.78
CA LYS A 144 -0.57 -29.78 -6.54
C LYS A 144 -0.08 -28.48 -7.16
N SER A 145 1.19 -28.14 -6.96
CA SER A 145 1.88 -27.05 -7.67
C SER A 145 3.00 -27.60 -8.55
N GLN A 146 3.71 -26.73 -9.27
CA GLN A 146 4.86 -27.12 -10.08
C GLN A 146 6.01 -27.73 -9.26
N ARG A 147 6.17 -27.33 -7.99
CA ARG A 147 7.33 -27.72 -7.16
C ARG A 147 6.96 -28.58 -5.96
N HIS A 148 5.79 -28.37 -5.37
CA HIS A 148 5.39 -29.04 -4.14
C HIS A 148 3.90 -29.38 -4.12
N ASN A 149 3.57 -30.46 -3.40
CA ASN A 149 2.21 -30.77 -2.99
C ASN A 149 1.99 -30.23 -1.58
N PHE A 150 0.82 -29.66 -1.31
CA PHE A 150 0.51 -29.10 0.00
C PHE A 150 -0.95 -29.31 0.38
N LYS A 151 -1.23 -29.31 1.68
CA LYS A 151 -2.58 -29.28 2.23
C LYS A 151 -2.84 -27.89 2.81
N VAL A 152 -4.11 -27.50 2.85
CA VAL A 152 -4.56 -26.27 3.51
C VAL A 152 -5.49 -26.69 4.63
N GLU A 153 -5.16 -26.28 5.85
CA GLU A 153 -5.94 -26.59 7.04
C GLU A 153 -6.43 -25.29 7.67
N THR A 154 -7.70 -25.28 8.06
CA THR A 154 -8.30 -24.15 8.77
C THR A 154 -7.84 -24.19 10.23
N VAL A 155 -7.05 -23.19 10.64
CA VAL A 155 -6.61 -23.03 12.03
C VAL A 155 -7.66 -22.29 12.87
N VAL A 156 -8.29 -21.28 12.29
CA VAL A 156 -9.35 -20.47 12.93
C VAL A 156 -10.51 -20.36 11.97
N ASP A 157 -11.70 -20.77 12.41
CA ASP A 157 -12.91 -20.65 11.58
C ASP A 157 -13.32 -19.19 11.37
N THR A 158 -13.91 -18.94 10.21
CA THR A 158 -14.54 -17.66 9.91
C THR A 158 -15.54 -17.28 11.00
N GLY A 159 -15.48 -16.03 11.47
CA GLY A 159 -16.35 -15.51 12.53
C GLY A 159 -15.82 -15.71 13.96
N LYS A 160 -14.73 -16.45 14.17
CA LYS A 160 -14.11 -16.64 15.50
C LYS A 160 -13.12 -15.55 15.92
N GLY A 161 -13.31 -14.32 15.44
CA GLY A 161 -12.59 -13.14 15.92
C GLY A 161 -11.50 -12.58 15.01
N LEU A 162 -11.09 -13.29 13.95
CA LEU A 162 -10.27 -12.70 12.88
C LEU A 162 -11.19 -12.00 11.86
N LYS A 163 -11.00 -10.69 11.68
CA LYS A 163 -11.77 -9.88 10.71
C LYS A 163 -10.96 -9.64 9.43
N THR A 164 -9.86 -8.91 9.57
CA THR A 164 -8.88 -8.66 8.51
C THR A 164 -7.48 -8.92 9.08
N PRO A 165 -7.09 -10.19 9.24
CA PRO A 165 -5.75 -10.53 9.73
C PRO A 165 -4.68 -10.00 8.76
N TRP A 166 -3.58 -9.47 9.28
CA TRP A 166 -2.51 -8.88 8.44
C TRP A 166 -1.16 -9.56 8.64
N GLY A 167 -0.68 -9.55 9.87
CA GLY A 167 0.61 -10.11 10.29
C GLY A 167 0.41 -11.27 11.24
N ILE A 168 1.32 -12.23 11.17
CA ILE A 168 1.37 -13.38 12.05
C ILE A 168 2.81 -13.70 12.41
N ASP A 169 3.04 -14.02 13.68
CA ASP A 169 4.30 -14.61 14.14
C ASP A 169 4.04 -15.55 15.34
N TRP A 170 5.00 -16.41 15.66
CA TRP A 170 4.85 -17.45 16.67
C TRP A 170 5.68 -17.16 17.91
N LEU A 171 5.05 -17.32 19.08
CA LEU A 171 5.79 -17.47 20.32
C LEU A 171 6.50 -18.83 20.34
N PRO A 172 7.67 -18.95 21.01
CA PRO A 172 8.38 -20.22 21.16
C PRO A 172 7.59 -21.31 21.92
N THR A 173 6.47 -20.94 22.54
CA THR A 173 5.52 -21.80 23.26
C THR A 173 4.37 -22.31 22.38
N GLY A 174 4.33 -21.92 21.10
CA GLY A 174 3.42 -22.42 20.07
C GLY A 174 2.19 -21.54 19.81
N GLU A 175 1.96 -20.50 20.61
CA GLU A 175 0.92 -19.51 20.35
C GLU A 175 1.25 -18.66 19.12
N MET A 176 0.25 -18.43 18.27
CA MET A 176 0.33 -17.47 17.18
C MET A 176 -0.12 -16.11 17.68
N LEU A 177 0.67 -15.07 17.46
CA LEU A 177 0.23 -13.68 17.56
C LEU A 177 -0.26 -13.26 16.19
N VAL A 178 -1.49 -12.75 16.10
CA VAL A 178 -2.10 -12.33 14.84
C VAL A 178 -2.60 -10.90 15.00
N THR A 179 -2.13 -9.99 14.16
CA THR A 179 -2.69 -8.64 14.07
C THR A 179 -3.98 -8.67 13.26
N ASN A 180 -4.97 -7.91 13.71
CA ASN A 180 -6.25 -7.75 13.05
C ASN A 180 -6.43 -6.26 12.74
N ARG A 181 -6.35 -5.90 11.45
CA ARG A 181 -6.25 -4.50 10.99
C ARG A 181 -7.30 -3.57 11.65
N PRO A 182 -8.58 -3.94 11.80
CA PRO A 182 -9.63 -3.12 12.40
C PRO A 182 -9.67 -3.13 13.95
N GLY A 183 -8.59 -3.48 14.66
CA GLY A 183 -8.70 -3.61 16.12
C GLY A 183 -7.39 -3.63 16.88
N GLY A 184 -6.63 -4.73 16.77
CA GLY A 184 -5.53 -5.01 17.70
C GLY A 184 -4.88 -6.34 17.42
N VAL A 185 -4.31 -6.95 18.46
CA VAL A 185 -3.60 -8.23 18.35
C VAL A 185 -4.39 -9.30 19.09
N VAL A 186 -4.47 -10.50 18.51
CA VAL A 186 -5.03 -11.68 19.17
C VAL A 186 -3.96 -12.75 19.30
N VAL A 187 -4.12 -13.59 20.32
CA VAL A 187 -3.36 -14.80 20.52
C VAL A 187 -4.22 -15.98 20.07
N VAL A 188 -3.68 -16.83 19.21
CA VAL A 188 -4.34 -18.05 18.72
C VAL A 188 -3.59 -19.27 19.21
N LYS A 189 -4.30 -20.21 19.83
CA LYS A 189 -3.76 -21.51 20.25
C LYS A 189 -4.85 -22.58 20.14
N ASN A 190 -4.57 -23.67 19.42
CA ASN A 190 -5.49 -24.79 19.24
C ASN A 190 -6.89 -24.34 18.75
N GLY A 191 -6.94 -23.38 17.83
CA GLY A 191 -8.17 -22.80 17.28
C GLY A 191 -8.92 -21.82 18.20
N ASN A 192 -8.48 -21.66 19.45
CA ASN A 192 -9.03 -20.63 20.35
C ASN A 192 -8.36 -19.29 20.10
N VAL A 193 -9.16 -18.23 20.13
CA VAL A 193 -8.72 -16.84 19.89
C VAL A 193 -8.99 -16.01 21.14
N MET A 194 -7.98 -15.33 21.66
CA MET A 194 -8.13 -14.39 22.78
C MET A 194 -7.43 -13.05 22.48
N PRO A 195 -7.94 -11.91 22.96
CA PRO A 195 -7.29 -10.62 22.76
C PRO A 195 -5.96 -10.53 23.53
N LEU A 196 -4.96 -9.90 22.91
CA LEU A 196 -3.77 -9.43 23.61
C LEU A 196 -4.06 -8.02 24.16
N ASN A 197 -4.34 -7.93 25.45
CA ASN A 197 -4.76 -6.68 26.08
C ASN A 197 -3.57 -5.75 26.35
N GLY A 198 -3.80 -4.44 26.22
CA GLY A 198 -2.79 -3.41 26.50
C GLY A 198 -1.96 -2.96 25.29
N VAL A 199 -2.20 -3.53 24.10
CA VAL A 199 -1.59 -3.05 22.85
C VAL A 199 -1.99 -1.61 22.53
N PRO A 200 -1.17 -0.85 21.79
CA PRO A 200 -1.49 0.54 21.47
C PRO A 200 -2.75 0.64 20.59
N ALA A 201 -3.50 1.72 20.77
CA ALA A 201 -4.63 2.03 19.90
C ALA A 201 -4.13 2.32 18.48
N SER A 202 -4.80 1.74 17.48
CA SER A 202 -4.51 1.95 16.07
C SER A 202 -5.70 2.58 15.37
N LEU A 203 -5.43 3.45 14.41
CA LEU A 203 -6.44 4.02 13.51
C LEU A 203 -6.60 3.14 12.27
N GLU A 204 -7.80 2.65 11.99
CA GLU A 204 -8.11 2.08 10.68
C GLU A 204 -8.31 3.21 9.67
N LEU A 205 -7.42 3.31 8.68
CA LEU A 205 -7.41 4.37 7.68
C LEU A 205 -7.05 3.80 6.31
N GLY A 206 -8.06 3.44 5.52
CA GLY A 206 -7.88 2.81 4.21
C GLY A 206 -7.11 1.49 4.31
N GLN A 207 -5.84 1.49 3.89
CA GLN A 207 -4.93 0.35 3.98
C GLN A 207 -4.28 0.20 5.37
N GLY A 208 -4.34 1.22 6.23
CA GLY A 208 -3.71 1.24 7.55
C GLY A 208 -4.57 0.66 8.66
N GLY A 209 -3.95 0.37 9.81
CA GLY A 209 -4.56 -0.26 10.98
C GLY A 209 -3.49 -0.93 11.84
N MET A 210 -3.87 -1.98 12.60
CA MET A 210 -2.91 -2.84 13.29
C MET A 210 -2.30 -3.82 12.27
N MET A 211 -1.05 -3.60 11.88
CA MET A 211 -0.47 -4.22 10.67
C MET A 211 0.45 -5.38 11.02
N GLU A 212 1.66 -5.13 11.50
CA GLU A 212 2.67 -6.17 11.67
C GLU A 212 2.82 -6.56 13.13
N VAL A 213 3.09 -7.85 13.35
CA VAL A 213 3.64 -8.38 14.60
C VAL A 213 4.90 -9.17 14.28
N SER A 214 5.96 -8.96 15.07
CA SER A 214 7.18 -9.75 14.97
C SER A 214 7.73 -10.08 16.37
N VAL A 215 7.97 -11.35 16.62
CA VAL A 215 8.49 -11.88 17.87
C VAL A 215 10.01 -11.79 17.85
N HIS A 216 10.61 -11.27 18.92
CA HIS A 216 12.06 -11.17 18.98
C HIS A 216 12.73 -12.56 18.91
N PRO A 217 13.85 -12.74 18.18
CA PRO A 217 14.54 -14.04 18.10
C PRO A 217 14.92 -14.63 19.46
N GLN A 218 15.25 -13.76 20.44
CA GLN A 218 15.54 -14.12 21.84
C GLN A 218 14.33 -13.95 22.78
N PHE A 219 13.10 -14.11 22.29
CA PHE A 219 11.89 -13.90 23.10
C PHE A 219 11.89 -14.68 24.42
N ARG A 220 12.46 -15.90 24.45
CA ARG A 220 12.56 -16.71 25.69
C ARG A 220 13.33 -16.00 26.81
N GLU A 221 14.26 -15.14 26.46
CA GLU A 221 15.11 -14.41 27.40
C GLU A 221 14.53 -13.03 27.74
N ASN A 222 13.99 -12.34 26.74
CA ASN A 222 13.68 -10.91 26.87
C ASN A 222 12.18 -10.55 26.79
N GLY A 223 11.34 -11.46 26.32
CA GLY A 223 9.90 -11.31 26.18
C GLY A 223 9.43 -10.29 25.14
N TRP A 224 10.32 -9.77 24.28
CA TRP A 224 10.00 -8.67 23.38
C TRP A 224 9.21 -9.11 22.14
N VAL A 225 8.14 -8.38 21.85
CA VAL A 225 7.37 -8.45 20.60
C VAL A 225 7.25 -7.04 20.03
N TYR A 226 7.27 -6.93 18.71
CA TYR A 226 7.28 -5.67 17.97
C TYR A 226 5.96 -5.55 17.22
N LEU A 227 5.39 -4.34 17.21
CA LEU A 227 4.17 -4.01 16.48
C LEU A 227 4.43 -2.83 15.57
N ALA A 228 3.97 -2.93 14.33
CA ALA A 228 3.79 -1.79 13.45
C ALA A 228 2.32 -1.52 13.21
N TYR A 229 1.89 -0.28 13.41
CA TYR A 229 0.50 0.11 13.34
C TYR A 229 0.35 1.54 12.86
N THR A 230 -0.88 1.93 12.50
CA THR A 230 -1.21 3.31 12.18
C THR A 230 -1.49 4.07 13.48
N GLU A 231 -0.51 4.84 13.95
CA GLU A 231 -0.69 5.75 15.08
C GLU A 231 -1.61 6.91 14.66
N PRO A 232 -2.70 7.16 15.41
CA PRO A 232 -3.54 8.34 15.17
C PRO A 232 -2.77 9.62 15.47
N ALA A 233 -2.95 10.65 14.64
CA ALA A 233 -2.43 11.98 14.92
C ALA A 233 -3.04 12.53 16.21
N ALA A 234 -2.24 13.22 17.03
CA ALA A 234 -2.74 13.91 18.23
C ALA A 234 -3.82 14.96 17.91
N SER A 235 -3.81 15.50 16.68
CA SER A 235 -4.83 16.42 16.17
C SER A 235 -6.18 15.75 15.86
N GLY A 236 -6.26 14.41 15.95
CA GLY A 236 -7.41 13.62 15.53
C GLY A 236 -7.57 13.49 14.00
N ARG A 237 -6.67 14.08 13.21
CA ARG A 237 -6.76 14.09 11.74
C ARG A 237 -5.66 13.25 11.12
N GLY A 238 -6.02 12.05 10.70
CA GLY A 238 -5.12 11.13 9.99
C GLY A 238 -4.21 10.33 10.91
N GLY A 239 -3.22 9.68 10.31
CA GLY A 239 -2.29 8.82 11.03
C GLY A 239 -1.04 8.49 10.23
N ASN A 240 -0.07 7.86 10.90
CA ASN A 240 1.15 7.40 10.26
C ASN A 240 1.63 6.06 10.83
N THR A 241 2.48 5.36 10.09
CA THR A 241 3.12 4.13 10.57
C THR A 241 4.00 4.46 11.77
N LYS A 242 3.85 3.69 12.86
CA LYS A 242 4.72 3.72 14.04
C LYS A 242 5.11 2.30 14.42
N ILE A 243 6.32 2.16 14.95
CA ILE A 243 6.83 0.88 15.43
C ILE A 243 7.14 0.98 16.91
N VAL A 244 6.63 0.02 17.66
CA VAL A 244 6.88 -0.14 19.10
C VAL A 244 7.30 -1.57 19.38
N ARG A 245 7.91 -1.78 20.55
CA ARG A 245 8.02 -3.09 21.18
C ARG A 245 7.36 -3.10 22.55
N GLY A 246 7.01 -4.27 23.04
CA GLY A 246 6.44 -4.49 24.36
C GLY A 246 6.65 -5.93 24.78
N ARG A 247 6.54 -6.18 26.08
CA ARG A 247 6.61 -7.53 26.61
C ARG A 247 5.27 -8.21 26.53
N VAL A 248 5.28 -9.45 26.08
CA VAL A 248 4.07 -10.29 25.98
C VAL A 248 4.12 -11.39 27.02
N ARG A 249 3.05 -11.50 27.80
CA ARG A 249 2.80 -12.63 28.69
C ARG A 249 1.50 -13.30 28.30
N VAL A 250 1.54 -14.62 28.16
CA VAL A 250 0.37 -15.45 27.85
C VAL A 250 0.18 -16.47 28.97
N THR A 251 -1.06 -16.59 29.45
CA THR A 251 -1.52 -17.64 30.36
C THR A 251 -2.67 -18.41 29.68
N ALA A 252 -3.23 -19.39 30.39
CA ALA A 252 -4.37 -20.17 29.87
C ALA A 252 -5.63 -19.31 29.59
N THR A 253 -5.78 -18.18 30.27
CA THR A 253 -7.01 -17.37 30.24
C THR A 253 -6.79 -15.90 29.88
N ALA A 254 -5.54 -15.45 29.78
CA ALA A 254 -5.23 -14.06 29.50
C ALA A 254 -3.95 -13.90 28.69
N ALA A 255 -3.91 -12.84 27.89
CA ALA A 255 -2.71 -12.36 27.24
C ALA A 255 -2.58 -10.85 27.45
N THR A 256 -1.38 -10.40 27.81
CA THR A 256 -1.11 -9.00 28.15
C THR A 256 0.16 -8.48 27.47
N TRP A 257 0.08 -7.24 27.00
CA TRP A 257 1.18 -6.41 26.51
C TRP A 257 1.57 -5.37 27.57
N SER A 258 2.86 -5.22 27.85
CA SER A 258 3.39 -4.27 28.84
C SER A 258 4.75 -3.72 28.45
N GLU A 259 5.30 -2.81 29.26
CA GLU A 259 6.67 -2.27 29.10
C GLU A 259 6.95 -1.69 27.69
N GLN A 260 5.96 -1.00 27.12
CA GLN A 260 6.05 -0.51 25.75
C GLN A 260 7.18 0.50 25.56
N LYS A 261 7.93 0.37 24.46
CA LYS A 261 8.96 1.30 24.03
C LYS A 261 8.79 1.61 22.53
N THR A 262 8.97 2.87 22.15
CA THR A 262 9.01 3.27 20.74
C THR A 262 10.31 2.80 20.10
N ILE A 263 10.21 2.18 18.93
CA ILE A 263 11.35 1.75 18.10
C ILE A 263 11.58 2.76 16.98
N TRP A 264 10.50 3.22 16.35
CA TRP A 264 10.58 4.24 15.32
C TRP A 264 9.28 5.03 15.20
N GLN A 265 9.42 6.33 14.98
CA GLN A 265 8.32 7.27 14.75
C GLN A 265 8.84 8.45 13.92
N SER A 266 8.06 8.89 12.94
CA SER A 266 8.31 10.14 12.22
C SER A 266 7.89 11.37 13.03
N GLY A 267 8.29 12.56 12.58
CA GLY A 267 7.76 13.81 13.08
C GLY A 267 6.24 13.95 12.88
N PRO A 268 5.54 14.73 13.74
CA PRO A 268 4.09 14.94 13.69
C PRO A 268 3.62 15.63 12.39
N GLU A 269 4.49 16.38 11.72
CA GLU A 269 4.23 17.04 10.44
C GLU A 269 3.95 16.06 9.30
N PHE A 270 4.34 14.79 9.46
CA PHE A 270 4.11 13.73 8.47
C PHE A 270 2.80 12.95 8.69
N TYR A 271 1.99 13.34 9.67
CA TYR A 271 0.70 12.68 9.88
C TYR A 271 -0.34 13.21 8.89
N THR A 272 -0.94 12.31 8.10
CA THR A 272 -1.85 12.69 7.03
C THR A 272 -3.12 11.83 7.01
N GLY A 273 -4.18 12.34 6.39
CA GLY A 273 -5.40 11.59 6.11
C GLY A 273 -5.29 10.61 4.94
N ALA A 274 -4.11 10.42 4.35
CA ALA A 274 -3.95 9.51 3.22
C ALA A 274 -4.23 8.06 3.64
N GLY A 275 -5.09 7.36 2.91
CA GLY A 275 -5.49 5.99 3.20
C GLY A 275 -4.63 4.90 2.56
N VAL A 276 -3.44 5.22 2.04
CA VAL A 276 -2.67 4.32 1.18
C VAL A 276 -1.20 4.22 1.58
N HIS A 277 -0.58 3.09 1.24
CA HIS A 277 0.85 2.84 1.24
C HIS A 277 1.54 3.03 2.59
N PHE A 278 1.09 2.29 3.61
CA PHE A 278 1.68 2.33 4.96
C PHE A 278 2.95 1.48 5.10
N GLY A 279 3.10 0.41 4.31
CA GLY A 279 4.17 -0.56 4.51
C GLY A 279 3.93 -1.43 5.74
N SER A 280 4.77 -1.25 6.77
CA SER A 280 4.68 -1.81 8.13
C SER A 280 5.37 -3.15 8.41
N ARG A 281 5.79 -3.92 7.39
CA ARG A 281 6.50 -5.19 7.59
C ARG A 281 7.80 -5.01 8.38
N ILE A 282 8.09 -5.95 9.28
CA ILE A 282 9.31 -5.99 10.12
C ILE A 282 10.02 -7.33 9.88
N VAL A 283 11.36 -7.34 9.86
CA VAL A 283 12.15 -8.57 9.90
C VAL A 283 13.44 -8.38 10.69
N PHE A 284 13.81 -9.39 11.48
CA PHE A 284 15.11 -9.44 12.17
C PHE A 284 16.18 -10.07 11.30
N ASP A 285 17.41 -9.56 11.38
CA ASP A 285 18.56 -10.11 10.66
C ASP A 285 19.27 -11.25 11.42
N GLY A 286 18.88 -11.49 12.67
CA GLY A 286 19.54 -12.45 13.56
C GLY A 286 20.91 -12.00 14.08
N LYS A 287 21.29 -10.74 13.86
CA LYS A 287 22.59 -10.13 14.22
C LYS A 287 22.41 -8.84 15.03
N GLY A 288 21.25 -8.67 15.66
CA GLY A 288 20.94 -7.52 16.52
C GLY A 288 20.31 -6.33 15.80
N HIS A 289 19.90 -6.48 14.54
CA HIS A 289 19.15 -5.46 13.82
C HIS A 289 17.75 -5.95 13.43
N LEU A 290 16.86 -4.99 13.25
CA LEU A 290 15.62 -5.19 12.52
C LEU A 290 15.54 -4.21 11.35
N PHE A 291 14.93 -4.70 10.28
CA PHE A 291 14.55 -3.92 9.12
C PHE A 291 13.04 -3.75 9.11
N PHE A 292 12.59 -2.60 8.64
CA PHE A 292 11.16 -2.36 8.47
C PHE A 292 10.88 -1.41 7.32
N VAL A 293 9.65 -1.42 6.84
CA VAL A 293 9.23 -0.64 5.66
C VAL A 293 8.21 0.41 6.00
N VAL A 294 8.33 1.58 5.37
CA VAL A 294 7.31 2.64 5.36
C VAL A 294 7.05 3.03 3.92
N GLY A 295 5.81 2.83 3.45
CA GLY A 295 5.43 3.14 2.06
C GLY A 295 5.38 4.65 1.78
N GLU A 296 5.24 5.04 0.51
CA GLU A 296 5.37 6.44 0.06
C GLU A 296 4.15 7.35 0.35
N ARG A 297 3.06 6.77 0.89
CA ARG A 297 1.83 7.47 1.31
C ARG A 297 1.09 8.26 0.22
N GLY A 298 1.36 8.00 -1.06
CA GLY A 298 0.79 8.71 -2.21
C GLY A 298 1.63 9.91 -2.67
N GLY A 299 2.79 10.15 -2.05
CA GLY A 299 3.78 11.17 -2.40
C GLY A 299 4.68 10.88 -3.60
N ASN A 300 4.63 9.68 -4.19
CA ASN A 300 5.36 9.28 -5.39
C ASN A 300 6.87 9.60 -5.31
N MET A 301 7.36 10.58 -6.07
CA MET A 301 8.79 10.94 -6.14
C MET A 301 9.38 11.46 -4.82
N MET A 302 8.54 11.87 -3.85
CA MET A 302 9.00 12.18 -2.50
C MET A 302 9.68 10.98 -1.82
N ALA A 303 9.45 9.76 -2.30
CA ALA A 303 10.19 8.56 -1.88
C ALA A 303 11.71 8.67 -2.09
N GLN A 304 12.17 9.54 -3.01
CA GLN A 304 13.59 9.79 -3.28
C GLN A 304 14.24 10.78 -2.29
N GLU A 305 13.45 11.51 -1.51
CA GLU A 305 13.96 12.57 -0.63
C GLU A 305 14.45 11.99 0.72
N LEU A 306 15.64 12.42 1.16
CA LEU A 306 16.22 12.05 2.46
C LEU A 306 15.64 12.83 3.66
N THR A 307 14.79 13.83 3.39
CA THR A 307 14.08 14.63 4.38
C THR A 307 12.65 14.13 4.61
N ASN A 308 12.22 13.12 3.86
CA ASN A 308 10.88 12.55 3.89
C ASN A 308 10.92 11.10 4.41
N PRO A 309 10.09 10.73 5.40
CA PRO A 309 10.11 9.39 5.98
C PRO A 309 9.49 8.30 5.09
N PHE A 310 8.84 8.68 4.00
CA PHE A 310 8.04 7.78 3.19
C PHE A 310 8.82 7.13 2.06
N GLY A 311 8.43 5.92 1.69
CA GLY A 311 9.03 5.16 0.60
C GLY A 311 10.43 4.63 0.92
N LYS A 312 10.62 4.13 2.14
CA LYS A 312 11.92 3.73 2.69
C LYS A 312 11.88 2.33 3.28
N ILE A 313 13.01 1.63 3.19
CA ILE A 313 13.35 0.54 4.12
C ILE A 313 14.32 1.14 5.14
N TYR A 314 14.07 0.86 6.41
CA TYR A 314 14.88 1.32 7.53
C TYR A 314 15.64 0.15 8.17
N ARG A 315 16.77 0.44 8.80
CA ARG A 315 17.55 -0.47 9.65
C ARG A 315 17.84 0.21 10.99
N VAL A 316 17.45 -0.45 12.07
CA VAL A 316 17.74 -0.06 13.47
C VAL A 316 18.22 -1.27 14.27
N LYS A 317 18.82 -1.06 15.44
CA LYS A 317 19.02 -2.14 16.41
C LYS A 317 17.69 -2.57 17.01
N ASP A 318 17.66 -3.72 17.69
CA ASP A 318 16.45 -4.22 18.38
C ASP A 318 15.85 -3.22 19.40
N ASP A 319 16.64 -2.31 19.95
CA ASP A 319 16.17 -1.27 20.86
C ASP A 319 15.72 0.03 20.19
N GLY A 320 15.82 0.11 18.86
CA GLY A 320 15.50 1.30 18.06
C GLY A 320 16.66 2.27 17.92
N THR A 321 17.81 2.03 18.55
CA THR A 321 19.01 2.85 18.31
C THR A 321 19.50 2.68 16.87
N ILE A 322 20.01 3.76 16.29
CA ILE A 322 20.33 3.81 14.86
C ILE A 322 21.82 3.48 14.67
N PRO A 323 22.15 2.42 13.89
CA PRO A 323 23.53 2.12 13.54
C PRO A 323 24.19 3.26 12.77
N THR A 324 25.40 3.66 13.19
CA THR A 324 26.16 4.76 12.58
C THR A 324 26.71 4.41 11.20
N ASP A 325 26.77 3.13 10.87
CA ASP A 325 27.16 2.58 9.57
C ASP A 325 25.99 2.51 8.56
N ASN A 326 24.82 3.09 8.88
CA ASN A 326 23.74 3.21 7.91
C ASN A 326 24.16 4.11 6.72
N PRO A 327 23.75 3.77 5.47
CA PRO A 327 24.28 4.39 4.25
C PRO A 327 23.99 5.89 4.11
N PHE A 328 22.97 6.39 4.80
CA PHE A 328 22.58 7.81 4.75
C PHE A 328 22.80 8.56 6.07
N TYR A 329 23.45 7.93 7.06
CA TYR A 329 23.55 8.46 8.42
C TYR A 329 24.07 9.91 8.45
N SER A 330 25.16 10.18 7.73
CA SER A 330 25.80 11.51 7.70
C SER A 330 25.18 12.49 6.69
N ARG A 331 24.23 12.04 5.87
CA ARG A 331 23.58 12.86 4.82
C ARG A 331 22.23 13.42 5.26
N VAL A 332 21.67 12.88 6.34
CA VAL A 332 20.36 13.28 6.88
C VAL A 332 20.51 14.54 7.74
N PRO A 333 19.61 15.54 7.57
CA PRO A 333 19.60 16.73 8.40
C PRO A 333 19.49 16.44 9.91
N ALA A 334 20.16 17.26 10.72
CA ALA A 334 20.23 17.08 12.17
C ALA A 334 18.87 17.22 12.88
N ASP A 335 17.92 17.95 12.29
CA ASP A 335 16.56 18.14 12.82
C ASP A 335 15.65 16.92 12.62
N LYS A 336 16.07 15.92 11.83
CA LYS A 336 15.29 14.68 11.58
C LYS A 336 16.14 13.41 11.81
N PRO A 337 16.66 13.20 13.03
CA PRO A 337 17.62 12.11 13.30
C PRO A 337 17.06 10.72 13.06
N TYR A 338 15.73 10.51 13.16
CA TYR A 338 15.08 9.23 12.86
C TYR A 338 15.23 8.79 11.39
N LEU A 339 15.50 9.71 10.47
CA LEU A 339 15.78 9.39 9.06
C LEU A 339 17.20 8.83 8.86
N ARG A 340 18.09 8.93 9.85
CA ARG A 340 19.40 8.23 9.80
C ARG A 340 19.24 6.71 9.78
N ALA A 341 18.06 6.21 10.14
CA ALA A 341 17.71 4.81 10.04
C ALA A 341 17.52 4.32 8.58
N ILE A 342 17.48 5.21 7.57
CA ILE A 342 17.25 4.79 6.17
C ILE A 342 18.34 3.80 5.73
N TRP A 343 17.91 2.66 5.22
CA TRP A 343 18.74 1.63 4.59
C TRP A 343 18.65 1.70 3.07
N SER A 344 17.42 1.83 2.53
CA SER A 344 17.15 2.08 1.12
C SER A 344 15.95 3.00 0.94
N LEU A 345 15.84 3.62 -0.23
CA LEU A 345 14.83 4.63 -0.56
C LEU A 345 14.32 4.45 -1.99
N GLY A 346 13.23 5.14 -2.33
CA GLY A 346 12.59 5.03 -3.64
C GLY A 346 11.55 3.92 -3.74
N HIS A 347 11.05 3.43 -2.61
CA HIS A 347 10.02 2.40 -2.58
C HIS A 347 8.62 3.00 -2.67
N ARG A 348 7.73 2.34 -3.39
CA ARG A 348 6.33 2.72 -3.46
C ARG A 348 5.56 2.17 -2.26
N ASN A 349 5.12 0.93 -2.35
CA ASN A 349 4.35 0.31 -1.28
C ASN A 349 4.86 -1.09 -0.96
N PRO A 350 5.99 -1.20 -0.22
CA PRO A 350 6.49 -2.48 0.23
C PRO A 350 5.44 -3.23 1.06
N GLN A 351 5.36 -4.54 0.87
CA GLN A 351 4.46 -5.43 1.60
C GLN A 351 5.23 -6.59 2.21
N GLY A 352 5.96 -7.33 1.38
CA GLY A 352 6.83 -8.42 1.83
C GLY A 352 8.22 -7.92 2.17
N LEU A 353 8.76 -8.41 3.28
CA LEU A 353 10.14 -8.25 3.70
C LEU A 353 10.56 -9.54 4.41
N VAL A 354 11.69 -10.12 4.02
CA VAL A 354 12.19 -11.37 4.59
C VAL A 354 13.72 -11.41 4.52
N MET A 355 14.33 -12.05 5.52
CA MET A 355 15.73 -12.45 5.45
C MET A 355 15.82 -13.85 4.85
N THR A 356 16.58 -14.01 3.78
CA THR A 356 16.83 -15.32 3.19
C THR A 356 17.70 -16.16 4.14
N PRO A 357 17.72 -17.50 4.00
CA PRO A 357 18.64 -18.35 4.74
C PRO A 357 20.13 -18.00 4.55
N LYS A 358 20.47 -17.26 3.48
CA LYS A 358 21.82 -16.75 3.22
C LYS A 358 22.12 -15.41 3.91
N GLY A 359 21.13 -14.82 4.59
CA GLY A 359 21.26 -13.52 5.25
C GLY A 359 21.08 -12.32 4.31
N GLU A 360 20.41 -12.51 3.17
CA GLU A 360 20.07 -11.42 2.24
C GLU A 360 18.69 -10.86 2.57
N LEU A 361 18.51 -9.54 2.45
CA LEU A 361 17.21 -8.91 2.61
C LEU A 361 16.46 -8.93 1.27
N TRP A 362 15.31 -9.60 1.22
CA TRP A 362 14.42 -9.60 0.06
C TRP A 362 13.15 -8.79 0.38
N ALA A 363 12.74 -7.95 -0.56
CA ALA A 363 11.55 -7.12 -0.44
C ALA A 363 10.64 -7.29 -1.67
N THR A 364 9.33 -7.16 -1.45
CA THR A 364 8.33 -7.04 -2.52
C THR A 364 7.49 -5.81 -2.28
N GLU A 365 7.04 -5.19 -3.36
CA GLU A 365 6.21 -4.00 -3.30
C GLU A 365 5.13 -3.99 -4.38
N HIS A 366 4.04 -3.29 -4.11
CA HIS A 366 3.02 -3.05 -5.12
C HIS A 366 3.42 -1.85 -6.00
N GLY A 367 3.69 -2.12 -7.27
CA GLY A 367 3.75 -1.09 -8.31
C GLY A 367 2.40 -0.39 -8.53
N PRO A 368 2.33 0.71 -9.30
CA PRO A 368 1.07 1.19 -9.84
C PRO A 368 0.34 0.10 -10.64
N ARG A 369 -0.94 0.34 -10.95
CA ARG A 369 -1.69 -0.56 -11.83
C ARG A 369 -1.00 -0.58 -13.19
N GLY A 370 -0.29 -1.68 -13.46
CA GLY A 370 0.40 -1.92 -14.71
C GLY A 370 1.91 -2.09 -14.66
N GLY A 371 2.49 -2.06 -13.46
CA GLY A 371 3.94 -2.18 -13.27
C GLY A 371 4.49 -0.88 -12.74
#